data_AF-A0A1B2F349-F1
#
_entry.id   AF-A0A1B2F349-F1
#
_cell.length_a   1.000
_cell.length_b   1.000
_cell.length_c   1.000
_cell.angle_alpha   90.00
_cell.angle_beta   90.00
_cell.angle_gamma   90.00
#
_symmetry.space_group_name_H-M   'P 1'
#
loop_
_entity.id
_entity.type
_entity.pdbx_description
1 polymer ?
#
loop_
_entity_poly.entity_id
_entity_poly.type
_entity_poly.pdbx_seq_one_letter_code
_entity_poly.pdbx_strand_id
1 'polypeptide(L)'
;MGRKAWQFASTLPAEKLSQVHNSGVNTSLLVDHAYNPIHRRYQYDPAGELVRTLDKLRGEIKYEYEANGQLRSRDTSSLIGSEVFRYDAAANRLDFNARQFDSLGRRGAVWGRF
;
A
#
# COMPACT_ATOMS: atom_id res chain seq x y z
N MET A 1 13.93 -12.37 10.23
CA MET A 1 14.37 -12.26 8.82
C MET A 1 13.13 -12.32 7.96
N GLY A 2 12.90 -11.31 7.14
CA GLY A 2 11.72 -11.23 6.30
C GLY A 2 11.77 -12.15 5.08
N ARG A 3 10.60 -12.42 4.48
CA ARG A 3 10.45 -13.26 3.29
C ARG A 3 11.17 -12.70 2.07
N LYS A 4 11.42 -11.38 2.05
CA LYS A 4 12.11 -10.66 0.96
C LYS A 4 13.41 -10.04 1.46
N ALA A 5 14.36 -10.87 1.85
CA ALA A 5 15.71 -10.43 2.17
C ALA A 5 16.61 -10.58 0.93
N TRP A 6 17.03 -9.47 0.34
CA TRP A 6 18.04 -9.47 -0.72
C TRP A 6 19.42 -9.66 -0.08
N GLN A 7 20.11 -10.75 -0.41
CA GLN A 7 21.40 -11.14 0.19
C GLN A 7 22.53 -10.09 0.03
N PHE A 8 22.36 -9.15 -0.90
CA PHE A 8 23.33 -8.08 -1.19
C PHE A 8 22.74 -6.67 -1.05
N ALA A 9 21.51 -6.52 -0.54
CA ALA A 9 20.96 -5.19 -0.31
C ALA A 9 21.64 -4.56 0.91
N SER A 10 22.12 -3.34 0.74
CA SER A 10 22.62 -2.54 1.85
C SER A 10 21.52 -2.35 2.91
N THR A 11 21.91 -2.47 4.18
CA THR A 11 21.05 -2.17 5.33
C THR A 11 20.96 -0.68 5.64
N LEU A 12 21.69 0.15 4.89
CA LEU A 12 21.64 1.61 5.03
C LEU A 12 20.28 2.13 4.54
N PRO A 13 19.66 3.09 5.28
CA PRO A 13 18.49 3.81 4.79
C PRO A 13 18.74 4.44 3.41
N ALA A 14 17.68 4.58 2.61
CA ALA A 14 17.76 5.12 1.25
C ALA A 14 18.45 6.50 1.21
N GLU A 15 18.23 7.33 2.22
CA GLU A 15 18.86 8.65 2.34
C GLU A 15 20.37 8.55 2.49
N LYS A 16 20.87 7.55 3.25
CA LYS A 16 22.31 7.29 3.42
C LYS A 16 22.90 6.62 2.19
N LEU A 17 22.16 5.73 1.52
CA LEU A 17 22.58 5.12 0.26
C LEU A 17 22.78 6.14 -0.86
N SER A 18 21.85 7.09 -1.00
CA SER A 18 21.97 8.16 -1.98
C SER A 18 23.18 9.06 -1.70
N GLN A 19 23.57 9.26 -0.42
CA GLN A 19 24.77 10.02 -0.05
C GLN A 19 26.08 9.30 -0.38
N VAL A 20 26.12 7.97 -0.33
CA VAL A 20 27.31 7.19 -0.71
C VAL A 20 27.68 7.42 -2.18
N HIS A 21 26.68 7.53 -3.06
CA HIS A 21 26.91 7.75 -4.49
C HIS A 21 26.92 9.24 -4.90
N ASN A 22 26.32 10.13 -4.12
CA ASN A 22 26.21 11.56 -4.44
C ASN A 22 26.75 12.43 -3.30
N SER A 23 28.05 12.33 -3.01
CA SER A 23 28.71 13.12 -1.98
C SER A 23 28.57 14.63 -2.28
N GLY A 24 27.90 15.38 -1.40
CA GLY A 24 27.64 16.82 -1.56
C GLY A 24 26.19 17.16 -1.93
N VAL A 25 25.36 16.18 -2.28
CA VAL A 25 23.92 16.39 -2.50
C VAL A 25 23.17 16.20 -1.18
N ASN A 26 22.53 17.25 -0.68
CA ASN A 26 21.59 17.12 0.44
C ASN A 26 20.30 16.48 -0.09
N THR A 27 20.18 15.17 0.12
CA THR A 27 19.04 14.35 -0.35
C THR A 27 17.71 14.79 0.26
N SER A 28 17.72 15.41 1.44
CA SER A 28 16.52 16.00 2.05
C SER A 28 15.95 17.12 1.19
N LEU A 29 16.81 17.88 0.50
CA LEU A 29 16.36 18.95 -0.40
C LEU A 29 15.64 18.38 -1.63
N LEU A 30 15.95 17.17 -2.10
CA LEU A 30 15.28 16.54 -3.26
C LEU A 30 13.85 16.09 -2.95
N VAL A 31 13.58 15.71 -1.70
CA VAL A 31 12.27 15.25 -1.23
C VAL A 31 11.30 16.43 -1.16
N ASP A 32 11.74 17.53 -0.55
CA ASP A 32 10.91 18.70 -0.28
C ASP A 32 11.07 19.82 -1.33
N HIS A 33 11.93 19.66 -2.34
CA HIS A 33 12.14 20.71 -3.34
C HIS A 33 10.85 21.05 -4.09
N ALA A 34 10.57 22.34 -4.24
CA ALA A 34 9.49 22.83 -5.10
C ALA A 34 9.64 22.35 -6.55
N TYR A 35 10.88 22.20 -7.05
CA TYR A 35 11.17 21.75 -8.42
C TYR A 35 11.26 20.24 -8.60
N ASN A 36 11.04 19.44 -7.56
CA ASN A 36 10.87 17.99 -7.70
C ASN A 36 9.40 17.61 -7.45
N PRO A 37 8.52 17.81 -8.44
CA PRO A 37 7.12 17.44 -8.31
C PRO A 37 6.91 15.93 -8.27
N ILE A 38 7.87 15.13 -8.75
CA ILE A 38 7.75 13.66 -8.86
C ILE A 38 8.65 13.00 -7.82
N HIS A 39 8.18 12.98 -6.56
CA HIS A 39 8.84 12.27 -5.47
C HIS A 39 7.93 11.16 -4.91
N ARG A 40 8.50 9.98 -4.70
CA ARG A 40 7.80 8.82 -4.12
C ARG A 40 8.69 8.07 -3.13
N ARG A 41 8.14 7.74 -1.95
CA ARG A 41 8.82 6.98 -0.89
C ARG A 41 8.09 5.68 -0.60
N TYR A 42 8.83 4.60 -0.39
CA TYR A 42 8.30 3.28 -0.05
C TYR A 42 8.75 2.91 1.36
N GLN A 43 7.86 2.26 2.12
CA GLN A 43 8.16 1.74 3.46
C GLN A 43 7.82 0.27 3.51
N TYR A 44 8.71 -0.50 4.12
CA TYR A 44 8.59 -1.94 4.23
C TYR A 44 8.57 -2.35 5.70
N ASP A 45 7.83 -3.40 6.02
CA ASP A 45 7.90 -4.02 7.35
C ASP A 45 9.19 -4.87 7.49
N PRO A 46 9.49 -5.41 8.69
CA PRO A 46 10.62 -6.31 8.88
C PRO A 46 10.51 -7.63 8.09
N ALA A 47 9.31 -8.00 7.62
CA ALA A 47 9.09 -9.13 6.73
C ALA A 47 9.47 -8.82 5.27
N GLY A 48 9.71 -7.54 4.95
CA GLY A 48 10.03 -7.04 3.61
C GLY A 48 8.79 -6.77 2.76
N GLU A 49 7.60 -6.74 3.35
CA GLU A 49 6.36 -6.41 2.66
C GLU A 49 6.17 -4.89 2.58
N LEU A 50 5.69 -4.38 1.44
CA LEU A 50 5.49 -2.95 1.21
C LEU A 50 4.27 -2.47 1.97
N VAL A 51 4.43 -1.81 3.11
CA VAL A 51 3.30 -1.36 3.95
C VAL A 51 2.79 0.03 3.60
N ARG A 52 3.60 0.87 2.94
CA ARG A 52 3.22 2.24 2.62
C ARG A 52 3.95 2.80 1.41
N THR A 53 3.21 3.50 0.54
CA THR A 53 3.74 4.34 -0.53
C THR A 53 3.28 5.78 -0.29
N LEU A 54 4.23 6.70 -0.25
CA LEU A 54 3.98 8.14 -0.18
C LEU A 54 4.36 8.77 -1.51
N ASP A 55 3.38 9.27 -2.25
CA ASP A 55 3.56 9.96 -3.52
C ASP A 55 3.16 11.43 -3.36
N LYS A 56 4.05 12.35 -3.74
CA LYS A 56 3.83 13.79 -3.57
C LYS A 56 2.63 14.31 -4.36
N LEU A 57 2.29 13.68 -5.49
CA LEU A 57 1.18 14.08 -6.37
C LEU A 57 -0.09 13.28 -6.10
N ARG A 58 0.05 11.99 -5.79
CA ARG A 58 -1.07 11.05 -5.64
C ARG A 58 -1.47 10.77 -4.20
N GLY A 59 -0.73 11.30 -3.23
CA GLY A 59 -0.97 11.09 -1.81
C GLY A 59 -0.43 9.75 -1.32
N GLU A 60 -1.03 9.26 -0.24
CA GLU A 60 -0.58 8.07 0.46
C GLU A 60 -1.37 6.82 0.06
N ILE A 61 -0.68 5.69 -0.04
CA ILE A 61 -1.28 4.36 -0.12
C ILE A 61 -0.73 3.50 1.01
N LYS A 62 -1.59 2.84 1.76
CA LYS A 62 -1.23 1.84 2.78
C LYS A 62 -1.61 0.46 2.31
N TYR A 63 -0.83 -0.53 2.73
CA TYR A 63 -1.08 -1.93 2.40
C TYR A 63 -1.01 -2.76 3.67
N GLU A 64 -1.90 -3.73 3.77
CA GLU A 64 -1.88 -4.72 4.84
C GLU A 64 -1.77 -6.11 4.24
N TYR A 65 -1.04 -6.98 4.90
CA TYR A 65 -0.83 -8.36 4.48
C TYR A 65 -1.30 -9.32 5.56
N GLU A 66 -1.80 -10.46 5.13
CA GLU A 66 -2.04 -11.61 6.00
C GLU A 66 -0.70 -12.25 6.43
N ALA A 67 -0.74 -13.07 7.47
CA ALA A 67 0.46 -13.76 7.99
C ALA A 67 1.14 -14.63 6.93
N ASN A 68 0.38 -15.19 5.98
CA ASN A 68 0.89 -15.99 4.85
C ASN A 68 1.48 -15.14 3.70
N GLY A 69 1.39 -13.80 3.77
CA GLY A 69 1.95 -12.87 2.79
C GLY A 69 1.02 -12.47 1.66
N GLN A 70 -0.23 -12.91 1.70
CA GLN A 70 -1.25 -12.43 0.79
C GLN A 70 -1.63 -10.98 1.14
N LEU A 71 -1.80 -10.14 0.12
CA LEU A 71 -2.26 -8.77 0.31
C LEU A 71 -3.70 -8.81 0.82
N ARG A 72 -3.99 -8.21 1.97
CA ARG A 72 -5.34 -8.15 2.55
C ARG A 72 -6.09 -6.91 2.08
N SER A 73 -5.43 -5.76 2.15
CA SER A 73 -6.07 -4.47 1.84
C SER A 73 -5.07 -3.51 1.22
N ARG A 74 -5.61 -2.59 0.41
CA ARG A 74 -4.92 -1.43 -0.11
C ARG A 74 -5.79 -0.22 0.17
N ASP A 75 -5.31 0.72 0.96
CA ASP A 75 -6.05 1.94 1.31
C ASP A 75 -5.39 3.16 0.70
N THR A 76 -6.15 3.97 -0.06
CA THR A 76 -5.66 5.19 -0.71
C THR A 76 -6.20 6.46 -0.06
N SER A 77 -6.72 6.39 1.17
CA SER A 77 -7.45 7.48 1.85
C SER A 77 -8.66 8.00 1.05
N SER A 78 -9.14 7.23 0.07
CA SER A 78 -10.28 7.54 -0.78
C SER A 78 -11.14 6.30 -0.88
N LEU A 79 -12.43 6.41 -0.52
CA LEU A 79 -13.35 5.27 -0.54
C LEU A 79 -13.42 4.56 -1.90
N ILE A 80 -13.18 5.30 -3.00
CA ILE A 80 -13.27 4.77 -4.36
C ILE A 80 -12.00 4.01 -4.77
N GLY A 81 -10.86 4.32 -4.14
CA GLY A 81 -9.56 3.73 -4.47
C GLY A 81 -9.11 2.62 -3.52
N SER A 82 -9.77 2.48 -2.38
CA SER A 82 -9.45 1.47 -1.37
C SER A 82 -10.08 0.11 -1.73
N GLU A 83 -9.30 -0.95 -1.63
CA GLU A 83 -9.66 -2.31 -2.05
C GLU A 83 -9.35 -3.33 -0.95
N VAL A 84 -10.19 -4.36 -0.85
CA VAL A 84 -9.96 -5.53 0.01
C VAL A 84 -9.86 -6.76 -0.87
N PHE A 85 -8.86 -7.59 -0.60
CA PHE A 85 -8.53 -8.76 -1.40
C PHE A 85 -8.84 -10.03 -0.62
N ARG A 86 -9.27 -11.07 -1.34
CA ARG A 86 -9.53 -12.39 -0.80
C ARG A 86 -8.94 -13.42 -1.75
N TYR A 87 -8.54 -14.56 -1.21
CA TYR A 87 -7.91 -15.63 -1.96
C TYR A 87 -8.54 -16.96 -1.58
N ASP A 88 -8.59 -17.90 -2.53
CA ASP A 88 -8.89 -19.29 -2.24
C ASP A 88 -7.66 -20.02 -1.66
N ALA A 89 -7.84 -21.29 -1.29
CA ALA A 89 -6.77 -22.11 -0.72
C ALA A 89 -5.62 -22.39 -1.72
N ALA A 90 -5.87 -22.25 -3.02
CA ALA A 90 -4.86 -22.38 -4.07
C ALA A 90 -4.17 -21.03 -4.38
N ALA A 91 -4.42 -20.00 -3.56
CA ALA A 91 -3.91 -18.64 -3.71
C ALA A 91 -4.39 -17.91 -4.98
N ASN A 92 -5.49 -18.34 -5.60
CA ASN A 92 -6.14 -17.55 -6.63
C ASN A 92 -6.91 -16.39 -5.98
N ARG A 93 -6.78 -15.19 -6.54
CA ARG A 93 -7.56 -14.03 -6.08
C ARG A 93 -9.02 -14.25 -6.42
N LEU A 94 -9.87 -14.12 -5.42
CA LEU A 94 -11.32 -14.06 -5.58
C LEU A 94 -11.68 -12.60 -5.92
N ASP A 95 -12.08 -12.36 -7.17
CA ASP A 95 -12.56 -11.04 -7.58
C ASP A 95 -13.94 -10.78 -6.96
N PHE A 96 -13.94 -10.14 -5.81
CA PHE A 96 -15.11 -9.43 -5.33
C PHE A 96 -15.03 -8.02 -5.91
N ASN A 97 -15.63 -7.84 -7.08
CA ASN A 97 -15.81 -6.53 -7.68
C ASN A 97 -16.75 -5.72 -6.78
N ALA A 98 -16.23 -5.12 -5.70
CA ALA A 98 -16.96 -4.23 -4.80
C ALA A 98 -17.19 -2.86 -5.45
N ARG A 99 -17.61 -2.86 -6.72
CA ARG A 99 -18.18 -1.72 -7.43
C ARG A 99 -19.70 -1.79 -7.57
N GLN A 100 -20.36 -2.76 -6.95
CA GLN A 100 -21.79 -2.63 -6.69
C GLN A 100 -21.96 -1.97 -5.33
N PHE A 101 -22.21 -0.66 -5.40
CA PHE A 101 -22.80 0.12 -4.34
C PHE A 101 -23.78 -0.71 -3.52
N ASP A 102 -23.54 -0.69 -2.21
CA ASP A 102 -24.56 -0.88 -1.20
C ASP A 102 -25.64 0.21 -1.41
N SER A 103 -26.54 -0.03 -2.36
CA SER A 103 -27.77 0.73 -2.55
C SER A 103 -28.97 -0.22 -2.61
N LEU A 104 -28.96 -1.24 -1.77
CA LEU A 104 -30.19 -1.72 -1.14
C LEU A 104 -30.08 -1.43 0.35
N GLY A 105 -29.90 -0.14 0.63
CA GLY A 105 -30.18 0.42 1.93
C GLY A 105 -31.55 -0.09 2.38
N ARG A 106 -31.50 -0.86 3.46
CA ARG A 106 -32.60 -1.13 4.38
C ARG A 106 -33.67 -0.04 4.28
N ARG A 107 -34.82 -0.39 3.72
CA ARG A 107 -36.09 0.03 4.31
C ARG A 107 -36.80 -1.25 4.72
N GLY A 108 -36.83 -1.45 6.04
CA GLY A 108 -37.71 -2.44 6.62
C GLY A 108 -39.15 -2.08 6.25
N ALA A 109 -39.87 -3.06 5.73
CA ALA A 109 -41.30 -3.16 5.91
C ALA A 109 -41.62 -4.65 5.98
N VAL A 110 -42.01 -5.05 7.18
CA VAL A 110 -42.80 -6.22 7.57
C VAL A 110 -43.69 -6.69 6.41
N TRP A 111 -43.78 -8.02 6.18
CA TRP A 111 -45.04 -8.77 6.14
C TRP A 111 -44.73 -10.27 6.24
N GLY A 112 -45.05 -10.85 7.40
CA GLY A 112 -45.29 -12.27 7.54
C GLY A 112 -46.79 -12.55 7.48
N ARG A 113 -47.12 -13.66 6.82
CA ARG A 113 -48.29 -14.54 7.03
C ARG A 113 -49.68 -13.89 6.99
N PHE A 114 -50.48 -14.17 5.96
CA PHE A 114 -51.52 -15.21 5.92
C PHE A 114 -51.84 -15.54 4.45
#